data_AF-A0AA45BV88-F1
#
_entry.id   AF-A0AA45BV88-F1
#
_cell.length_a   1.000
_cell.length_b   1.000
_cell.length_c   1.000
_cell.angle_alpha   90.00
_cell.angle_beta   90.00
_cell.angle_gamma   90.00
#
_symmetry.space_group_name_H-M   'P 1'
#
loop_
_entity.id
_entity.type
_entity.pdbx_description
1 polymer ?
#
loop_
_entity_poly.entity_id
_entity_poly.type
_entity_poly.pdbx_seq_one_letter_code
_entity_poly.pdbx_strand_id
1 'polypeptide(L)'
;MTKLTQLFKLADKCGIRHAGLFRGLKRPAANQSGEGKVSYQGRSGLQYLLLTATLVSGAASAVEVTANGKLSFVENGWYGEGLSLAHSAPVAGCTGGANNYVIDKNHPSYQELLAIALTAYTRELDVKLIVEPGVCGFGGRTKILAMRLSK
;
A
#
# COMPACT_ATOMS: atom_id res chain seq x y z
N MET A 1 33.22 -22.14 -6.98
CA MET A 1 32.21 -22.54 -5.99
C MET A 1 32.59 -21.97 -4.62
N THR A 2 32.26 -20.72 -4.30
CA THR A 2 32.40 -20.15 -2.95
C THR A 2 31.89 -18.71 -2.94
N LYS A 3 30.58 -18.50 -2.75
CA LYS A 3 29.97 -17.24 -2.27
C LYS A 3 28.46 -17.38 -2.08
N LEU A 4 28.04 -18.44 -1.40
CA LEU A 4 26.62 -18.77 -1.18
C LEU A 4 26.43 -19.23 0.28
N THR A 5 26.87 -18.42 1.26
CA THR A 5 26.71 -18.77 2.70
C THR A 5 26.88 -17.61 3.70
N GLN A 6 26.53 -16.35 3.36
CA GLN A 6 26.80 -15.21 4.27
C GLN A 6 25.68 -14.13 4.38
N LEU A 7 24.42 -14.43 4.07
CA LEU A 7 23.33 -13.43 4.21
C LEU A 7 22.09 -13.95 4.96
N PHE A 8 22.29 -14.80 5.97
CA PHE A 8 21.23 -15.31 6.87
C PHE A 8 21.34 -14.82 8.32
N LYS A 9 22.07 -13.75 8.61
CA LYS A 9 22.22 -13.24 9.99
C LYS A 9 22.13 -11.72 10.06
N LEU A 10 20.90 -11.16 10.02
CA LEU A 10 20.62 -9.80 10.49
C LEU A 10 19.10 -9.56 10.56
N ALA A 11 18.44 -10.14 11.56
CA ALA A 11 17.11 -9.70 12.01
C ALA A 11 16.83 -10.24 13.43
N ASP A 12 17.72 -9.94 14.37
CA ASP A 12 17.53 -10.21 15.79
C ASP A 12 18.03 -9.00 16.57
N LYS A 13 17.18 -7.97 16.68
CA LYS A 13 17.34 -6.78 17.53
C LYS A 13 16.16 -5.82 17.37
N CYS A 14 15.12 -5.99 18.20
CA CYS A 14 14.51 -4.84 18.88
C CYS A 14 13.68 -5.33 20.08
N GLY A 15 14.35 -5.53 21.21
CA GLY A 15 13.72 -5.74 22.51
C GLY A 15 13.39 -4.40 23.17
N ILE A 16 12.22 -4.32 23.82
CA ILE A 16 11.87 -3.23 24.74
C ILE A 16 11.51 -3.86 26.09
N ARG A 17 12.32 -3.55 27.11
CA ARG A 17 12.03 -3.71 28.54
C ARG A 17 12.02 -2.32 29.18
N HIS A 18 11.15 -2.12 30.18
CA HIS A 18 11.20 -1.23 31.37
C HIS A 18 9.73 -0.86 31.72
N ALA A 19 9.09 -1.33 32.81
CA ALA A 19 9.34 -1.17 34.26
C ALA A 19 8.98 0.23 34.82
N GLY A 20 8.07 0.27 35.81
CA GLY A 20 7.72 1.43 36.66
C GLY A 20 6.21 1.52 36.90
N LEU A 21 5.62 1.01 37.99
CA LEU A 21 5.71 1.40 39.39
C LEU A 21 5.24 2.85 39.66
N PHE A 22 3.97 3.03 40.02
CA PHE A 22 3.54 4.15 40.86
C PHE A 22 2.56 3.68 41.94
N ARG A 23 3.09 3.62 43.16
CA ARG A 23 2.35 3.71 44.43
C ARG A 23 1.91 5.16 44.65
N GLY A 24 0.77 5.35 45.31
CA GLY A 24 0.65 6.37 46.34
C GLY A 24 -0.42 7.44 46.16
N LEU A 25 -1.42 7.36 47.06
CA LEU A 25 -2.01 8.48 47.81
C LEU A 25 -2.73 9.57 47.01
N LYS A 26 -4.04 9.73 47.23
CA LYS A 26 -4.61 10.56 48.31
C LYS A 26 -6.15 10.48 48.29
N ARG A 27 -6.75 10.04 49.40
CA ARG A 27 -8.18 10.24 49.67
C ARG A 27 -8.40 11.70 50.10
N PRO A 28 -9.55 12.29 49.77
CA PRO A 28 -10.25 13.16 50.71
C PRO A 28 -11.60 12.54 51.12
N ALA A 29 -11.94 12.74 52.39
CA ALA A 29 -13.14 12.27 53.06
C ALA A 29 -14.11 13.45 53.31
N ALA A 30 -15.41 13.16 53.22
CA ALA A 30 -16.57 13.79 53.88
C ALA A 30 -16.84 15.30 53.56
N ASN A 31 -18.07 15.83 53.53
CA ASN A 31 -19.32 15.43 54.18
C ASN A 31 -20.52 16.26 53.65
N GLN A 32 -21.73 15.66 53.65
CA GLN A 32 -23.09 16.24 53.79
C GLN A 32 -23.60 17.28 52.76
N SER A 33 -24.87 17.35 52.36
CA SER A 33 -26.14 16.86 52.90
C SER A 33 -27.19 16.89 51.76
N GLY A 34 -28.17 15.98 51.76
CA GLY A 34 -29.32 16.06 50.87
C GLY A 34 -29.97 14.71 50.62
N GLU A 35 -30.87 14.32 51.51
CA GLU A 35 -31.77 13.18 51.31
C GLU A 35 -32.64 13.40 50.05
N GLY A 36 -32.59 12.44 49.13
CA GLY A 36 -33.43 12.41 47.95
C GLY A 36 -33.43 11.01 47.38
N LYS A 37 -34.35 10.17 47.87
CA LYS A 37 -34.62 8.84 47.32
C LYS A 37 -35.09 8.99 45.88
N VAL A 38 -34.30 8.59 44.88
CA VAL A 38 -34.85 8.03 43.64
C VAL A 38 -33.95 6.91 43.12
N SER A 39 -34.52 5.71 43.12
CA SER A 39 -34.01 4.53 42.44
C SER A 39 -34.12 4.75 40.92
N TYR A 40 -32.99 4.81 40.22
CA TYR A 40 -32.94 4.63 38.76
C TYR A 40 -32.11 3.39 38.45
N GLN A 41 -32.78 2.26 38.60
CA GLN A 41 -32.38 0.97 38.05
C GLN A 41 -32.58 1.02 36.52
N GLY A 42 -31.51 0.75 35.76
CA GLY A 42 -31.67 0.25 34.40
C GLY A 42 -30.81 0.91 33.32
N ARG A 43 -29.53 0.51 33.27
CA ARG A 43 -28.76 0.21 32.03
C ARG A 43 -29.06 1.10 30.81
N SER A 44 -28.48 2.30 30.75
CA SER A 44 -28.43 3.04 29.48
C SER A 44 -27.18 3.91 29.39
N GLY A 45 -26.01 3.28 29.54
CA GLY A 45 -24.71 3.97 29.38
C GLY A 45 -23.66 3.14 28.65
N LEU A 46 -23.97 1.90 28.27
CA LEU A 46 -23.01 0.95 27.71
C LEU A 46 -23.26 0.65 26.23
N GLN A 47 -23.86 1.58 25.49
CA GLN A 47 -24.15 1.41 24.06
C GLN A 47 -23.34 2.35 23.15
N TYR A 48 -22.62 3.34 23.70
CA TYR A 48 -21.89 4.32 22.88
C TYR A 48 -20.39 4.07 22.71
N LEU A 49 -19.82 3.05 23.35
CA LEU A 49 -18.37 2.76 23.30
C LEU A 49 -17.98 1.59 22.40
N LEU A 50 -18.93 1.00 21.66
CA LEU A 50 -18.72 -0.16 20.79
C LEU A 50 -18.76 0.15 19.29
N LEU A 51 -18.90 1.42 18.89
CA LEU A 51 -19.19 1.81 17.50
C LEU A 51 -18.02 2.42 16.71
N THR A 52 -16.79 2.44 17.23
CA THR A 52 -15.62 2.99 16.51
C THR A 52 -14.53 1.97 16.19
N ALA A 53 -14.84 0.67 16.22
CA ALA A 53 -13.92 -0.40 15.82
C ALA A 53 -14.19 -0.94 14.40
N THR A 54 -14.87 -0.16 13.56
CA THR A 54 -15.12 -0.52 12.17
C THR A 54 -13.99 -0.05 11.27
N LEU A 55 -13.25 -1.04 10.75
CA LEU A 55 -12.70 -1.07 9.39
C LEU A 55 -11.45 -0.23 9.12
N VAL A 56 -10.30 -0.68 9.64
CA VAL A 56 -9.09 -0.66 8.81
C VAL A 56 -8.95 -2.05 8.20
N SER A 57 -9.83 -2.36 7.26
CA SER A 57 -9.57 -3.43 6.30
C SER A 57 -8.49 -2.88 5.37
N GLY A 58 -7.24 -3.32 5.54
CA GLY A 58 -6.22 -3.10 4.53
C GLY A 58 -6.72 -3.73 3.23
N ALA A 59 -7.17 -2.90 2.30
CA ALA A 59 -7.57 -3.35 0.97
C ALA A 59 -6.29 -3.82 0.27
N ALA A 60 -6.06 -5.13 0.30
CA ALA A 60 -5.11 -5.72 -0.62
C ALA A 60 -5.67 -5.52 -2.02
N SER A 61 -5.07 -4.63 -2.81
CA SER A 61 -5.40 -4.49 -4.22
C SER A 61 -5.09 -5.80 -4.94
N ALA A 62 -6.08 -6.38 -5.61
CA ALA A 62 -5.88 -7.59 -6.39
C ALA A 62 -5.01 -7.28 -7.61
N VAL A 63 -3.99 -8.10 -7.86
CA VAL A 63 -3.16 -7.97 -9.08
C VAL A 63 -4.02 -8.27 -10.31
N GLU A 64 -3.92 -7.41 -11.32
CA GLU A 64 -4.62 -7.54 -12.59
C GLU A 64 -3.63 -7.73 -13.75
N VAL A 65 -4.06 -8.47 -14.78
CA VAL A 65 -3.32 -8.61 -16.03
C VAL A 65 -4.15 -7.99 -17.15
N THR A 66 -3.57 -7.04 -17.87
CA THR A 66 -4.25 -6.40 -19.00
C THR A 66 -4.51 -7.38 -20.14
N ALA A 67 -5.45 -7.02 -21.03
CA ALA A 67 -5.51 -7.62 -22.36
C ALA A 67 -4.21 -7.35 -23.14
N ASN A 68 -4.02 -8.08 -24.25
CA ASN A 68 -2.95 -7.78 -25.20
C ASN A 68 -3.15 -6.36 -25.73
N GLY A 69 -2.07 -5.58 -25.77
CA GLY A 69 -2.10 -4.26 -26.35
C GLY A 69 -0.71 -3.77 -26.74
N LYS A 70 -0.65 -2.64 -27.41
CA LYS A 70 0.60 -2.00 -27.81
C LYS A 70 0.93 -0.84 -26.87
N LEU A 71 2.21 -0.57 -26.75
CA LEU A 71 2.69 0.67 -26.13
C LEU A 71 2.61 1.78 -27.19
N SER A 72 1.90 2.87 -26.89
CA SER A 72 1.83 4.04 -27.78
C SER A 72 2.82 5.14 -27.38
N PHE A 73 3.35 5.06 -26.16
CA PHE A 73 4.26 6.04 -25.59
C PHE A 73 5.16 5.37 -24.54
N VAL A 74 6.45 5.70 -24.56
CA VAL A 74 7.44 5.28 -23.56
C VAL A 74 8.39 6.44 -23.30
N GLU A 75 8.44 6.93 -22.06
CA GLU A 75 9.35 7.99 -21.63
C GLU A 75 10.15 7.53 -20.41
N ASN A 76 11.47 7.41 -20.58
CA ASN A 76 12.39 7.09 -19.48
C ASN A 76 12.89 8.36 -18.81
N GLY A 77 12.97 8.34 -17.48
CA GLY A 77 13.49 9.47 -16.70
C GLY A 77 12.46 10.55 -16.41
N TRP A 78 11.16 10.24 -16.46
CA TRP A 78 10.06 11.17 -16.14
C TRP A 78 10.33 11.84 -14.78
N TYR A 79 10.69 13.14 -14.80
CA TYR A 79 11.17 13.92 -13.64
C TYR A 79 12.17 13.19 -12.72
N GLY A 80 12.95 12.25 -13.25
CA GLY A 80 13.87 11.41 -12.47
C GLY A 80 13.18 10.39 -11.54
N GLU A 81 11.90 10.09 -11.76
CA GLU A 81 11.08 9.17 -10.97
C GLU A 81 11.09 7.75 -11.54
N GLY A 82 11.14 7.59 -12.87
CA GLY A 82 11.21 6.29 -13.52
C GLY A 82 10.74 6.31 -14.97
N LEU A 83 10.07 5.25 -15.38
CA LEU A 83 9.57 5.03 -16.74
C LEU A 83 8.06 5.27 -16.80
N SER A 84 7.61 6.19 -17.65
CA SER A 84 6.19 6.43 -17.93
C SER A 84 5.80 5.79 -19.26
N LEU A 85 4.64 5.15 -19.33
CA LEU A 85 4.17 4.47 -20.54
C LEU A 85 2.68 4.69 -20.76
N ALA A 86 2.25 4.60 -22.02
CA ALA A 86 0.83 4.48 -22.38
C ALA A 86 0.60 3.15 -23.12
N HIS A 87 -0.48 2.45 -22.76
CA HIS A 87 -0.82 1.13 -23.28
C HIS A 87 -2.28 1.09 -23.74
N SER A 88 -2.57 0.37 -24.83
CA SER A 88 -3.89 0.39 -25.46
C SER A 88 -4.99 -0.37 -24.71
N ALA A 89 -4.64 -1.21 -23.73
CA ALA A 89 -5.60 -1.86 -22.85
C ALA A 89 -5.70 -1.10 -21.51
N PRO A 90 -6.86 -0.48 -21.18
CA PRO A 90 -7.03 0.34 -19.98
C PRO A 90 -7.22 -0.50 -18.71
N VAL A 91 -6.74 0.03 -17.58
CA VAL A 91 -7.05 -0.43 -16.23
C VAL A 91 -7.42 0.78 -15.38
N ALA A 92 -8.62 0.77 -14.82
CA ALA A 92 -9.10 1.84 -13.94
C ALA A 92 -8.54 1.68 -12.52
N GLY A 93 -8.45 2.79 -11.78
CA GLY A 93 -8.09 2.78 -10.37
C GLY A 93 -7.21 3.95 -9.93
N CYS A 94 -6.54 4.60 -10.89
CA CYS A 94 -5.66 5.73 -10.63
C CYS A 94 -6.09 6.99 -11.43
N THR A 95 -5.76 8.17 -10.92
CA THR A 95 -6.24 9.46 -11.44
C THR A 95 -5.55 9.92 -12.74
N GLY A 96 -4.39 9.36 -13.04
CA GLY A 96 -3.55 9.68 -14.19
C GLY A 96 -4.05 9.13 -15.52
N GLY A 97 -5.27 8.58 -15.58
CA GLY A 97 -5.88 8.01 -16.77
C GLY A 97 -5.65 6.50 -16.89
N ALA A 98 -6.69 5.77 -17.34
CA ALA A 98 -6.71 4.31 -17.32
C ALA A 98 -5.70 3.64 -18.28
N ASN A 99 -5.18 4.37 -19.27
CA ASN A 99 -4.19 3.87 -20.22
C ASN A 99 -2.75 4.23 -19.84
N ASN A 100 -2.55 4.92 -18.71
CA ASN A 100 -1.25 5.45 -18.33
C ASN A 100 -0.66 4.66 -17.16
N TYR A 101 0.58 4.24 -17.35
CA TYR A 101 1.25 3.30 -16.47
C TYR A 101 2.67 3.77 -16.15
N VAL A 102 3.22 3.28 -15.04
CA VAL A 102 4.57 3.65 -14.59
C VAL A 102 5.34 2.49 -13.99
N ILE A 103 6.66 2.54 -14.13
CA ILE A 103 7.62 1.70 -13.41
C ILE A 103 8.55 2.64 -12.63
N ASP A 104 8.56 2.49 -11.30
CA ASP A 104 9.43 3.27 -10.41
C ASP A 104 10.91 2.93 -10.65
N LYS A 105 11.81 3.91 -10.63
CA LYS A 105 13.25 3.67 -10.80
C LYS A 105 13.86 2.69 -9.78
N ASN A 106 13.25 2.56 -8.61
CA ASN A 106 13.70 1.66 -7.54
C ASN A 106 13.06 0.26 -7.66
N HIS A 107 12.27 0.01 -8.71
CA HIS A 107 11.72 -1.32 -8.95
C HIS A 107 12.88 -2.34 -9.11
N PRO A 108 12.85 -3.50 -8.43
CA PRO A 108 13.96 -4.45 -8.45
C PRO A 108 14.30 -4.95 -9.86
N SER A 109 13.30 -4.97 -10.75
CA SER A 109 13.45 -5.34 -12.17
C SER A 109 13.40 -4.15 -13.12
N TYR A 110 13.80 -2.95 -12.68
CA TYR A 110 13.67 -1.73 -13.48
C TYR A 110 14.34 -1.85 -14.85
N GLN A 111 15.58 -2.37 -14.90
CA GLN A 111 16.36 -2.46 -16.13
C GLN A 111 15.76 -3.46 -17.11
N GLU A 112 15.29 -4.59 -16.61
CA GLU A 112 14.64 -5.62 -17.41
C GLU A 112 13.31 -5.11 -17.98
N LEU A 113 12.49 -4.45 -17.15
CA LEU A 113 11.21 -3.91 -17.61
C LEU A 113 11.39 -2.75 -18.59
N LEU A 114 12.40 -1.90 -18.39
CA LEU A 114 12.79 -0.87 -19.36
C LEU A 114 13.18 -1.49 -20.70
N ALA A 115 14.02 -2.54 -20.68
CA ALA A 115 14.43 -3.23 -21.90
C ALA A 115 13.24 -3.87 -22.64
N ILE A 116 12.32 -4.52 -21.90
CA ILE A 116 11.11 -5.11 -22.49
C ILE A 116 10.21 -4.01 -23.09
N ALA A 117 9.98 -2.92 -22.36
CA ALA A 117 9.15 -1.81 -22.82
C ALA A 117 9.70 -1.16 -24.09
N LEU A 118 11.00 -0.87 -24.13
CA LEU A 118 11.65 -0.31 -25.32
C LEU A 118 11.61 -1.28 -26.50
N THR A 119 11.83 -2.57 -26.26
CA THR A 119 11.73 -3.60 -27.30
C THR A 119 10.31 -3.70 -27.85
N ALA A 120 9.30 -3.72 -26.98
CA ALA A 120 7.90 -3.79 -27.37
C ALA A 120 7.47 -2.55 -28.16
N TYR A 121 7.86 -1.36 -27.72
CA TYR A 121 7.53 -0.10 -28.39
C TYR A 121 8.17 0.00 -29.78
N THR A 122 9.48 -0.22 -29.88
CA THR A 122 10.23 -0.07 -31.15
C THR A 122 9.87 -1.11 -32.20
N ARG A 123 9.39 -2.28 -31.78
CA ARG A 123 8.99 -3.37 -32.67
C ARG A 123 7.48 -3.52 -32.80
N GLU A 124 6.71 -2.59 -32.23
CA GLU A 124 5.24 -2.61 -32.21
C GLU A 124 4.65 -3.96 -31.74
N LEU A 125 5.27 -4.58 -30.75
CA LEU A 125 4.83 -5.88 -30.23
C LEU A 125 3.67 -5.71 -29.25
N ASP A 126 2.80 -6.71 -29.22
CA ASP A 126 1.75 -6.77 -28.20
C ASP A 126 2.35 -7.20 -26.86
N VAL A 127 1.92 -6.55 -25.79
CA VAL A 127 2.33 -6.83 -24.42
C VAL A 127 1.11 -7.00 -23.52
N LYS A 128 1.31 -7.72 -22.42
CA LYS A 128 0.41 -7.71 -21.27
C LYS A 128 1.14 -7.07 -20.09
N LEU A 129 0.47 -6.15 -19.41
CA LEU A 129 0.95 -5.54 -18.20
C LEU A 129 0.36 -6.28 -17.00
N ILE A 130 1.19 -6.52 -15.99
CA ILE A 130 0.76 -7.03 -14.69
C ILE A 130 0.84 -5.85 -13.73
N VAL A 131 -0.29 -5.47 -13.17
CA VAL A 131 -0.47 -4.22 -12.44
C VAL A 131 -1.22 -4.44 -11.14
N GLU A 132 -1.16 -3.47 -10.24
CA GLU A 132 -2.03 -3.39 -9.07
C GLU A 132 -2.98 -2.19 -9.23
N PRO A 133 -4.26 -2.41 -9.61
CA PRO A 133 -5.25 -1.36 -9.68
C PRO A 133 -5.37 -0.61 -8.35
N GLY A 134 -5.42 0.73 -8.43
CA GLY A 134 -5.49 1.60 -7.25
C GLY A 134 -4.15 1.86 -6.55
N VAL A 135 -3.09 1.12 -6.87
CA VAL A 135 -1.74 1.43 -6.39
C VAL A 135 -1.07 2.35 -7.41
N CYS A 136 -1.16 3.65 -7.12
CA CYS A 136 -0.71 4.68 -8.04
C CYS A 136 0.76 5.05 -7.80
N GLY A 137 1.52 5.17 -8.88
CA GLY A 137 2.86 5.73 -8.89
C GLY A 137 2.83 7.21 -9.25
N PHE A 138 3.96 7.69 -9.75
CA PHE A 138 4.13 9.10 -10.07
C PHE A 138 3.16 9.59 -11.17
N GLY A 139 2.74 10.85 -11.04
CA GLY A 139 1.70 11.43 -11.89
C GLY A 139 0.32 10.77 -11.74
N GLY A 140 0.09 10.02 -10.65
CA GLY A 140 -1.16 9.31 -10.40
C GLY A 140 -1.44 8.18 -11.38
N ARG A 141 -0.41 7.56 -11.97
CA ARG A 141 -0.53 6.49 -12.97
C ARG A 141 -0.48 5.11 -12.33
N THR A 142 -1.06 4.10 -12.96
CA THR A 142 -1.09 2.73 -12.40
C THR A 142 0.31 2.11 -12.41
N LYS A 143 0.75 1.53 -11.28
CA LYS A 143 2.06 0.87 -11.20
C LYS A 143 2.08 -0.47 -11.93
N ILE A 144 3.13 -0.69 -12.70
CA ILE A 144 3.45 -1.99 -13.31
C ILE A 144 4.37 -2.76 -12.36
N LEU A 145 4.01 -4.03 -12.13
CA LEU A 145 4.83 -5.01 -11.43
C LEU A 145 5.67 -5.83 -12.41
N ALA A 146 5.10 -6.17 -13.56
CA ALA A 146 5.77 -6.94 -14.59
C ALA A 146 5.16 -6.70 -15.97
N MET A 147 5.94 -6.99 -17.02
CA MET A 147 5.52 -6.91 -18.41
C MET A 147 5.83 -8.22 -19.11
N ARG A 148 4.91 -8.70 -19.95
CA ARG A 148 5.08 -9.90 -20.76
C ARG A 148 4.90 -9.55 -22.23
N LEU A 149 5.86 -9.92 -23.07
CA LEU A 149 5.66 -9.93 -24.52
C LEU A 149 4.61 -11.00 -24.85
N SER A 150 3.66 -10.66 -25.70
CA SER A 150 2.75 -11.63 -26.30
C SER A 150 3.44 -12.24 -27.53
N LYS A 151 3.29 -13.56 -27.70
CA LYS A 151 3.80 -14.30 -28.86
C LYS A 151 2.99 -14.00 -30.10
#